data_AF-A0A329R2V8-F1
#
_entry.id   AF-A0A329R2V8-F1
#
_cell.length_a   1.000
_cell.length_b   1.000
_cell.length_c   1.000
_cell.angle_alpha   90.00
_cell.angle_beta   90.00
_cell.angle_gamma   90.00
#
_symmetry.space_group_name_H-M   'P 1'
#
loop_
_entity.id
_entity.type
_entity.pdbx_description
1 polymer ?
#
loop_
_entity_poly.entity_id
_entity_poly.type
_entity_poly.pdbx_seq_one_letter_code
_entity_poly.pdbx_strand_id
1 'polypeptide(L)'
;MRAKSTKKRLLSLLATAVCLTGVLAGCTGGNSGGDSEASSAPAVENEYKEKYDPAVTITTAWGIDPELKFKNGESMENNVATKWAKDKFGIEIKSLWSVTDTNNAFATKLRLAMSSGQEMPDVVTVGDNLLAQDLIDSGMYQEAGPLFDKYASDTWKKAMEQDPNVWNQYSRDGKRMGIPVLDYAYNNDYLLWIRQDWLDKLNLEAPKTIDELEKVMDAFKNQNPDGLAPDKVTPLSIGFKTSMNTWMGDPSWIFGAYGTLPFQWNVAEDGKLEYGSINPGMKQGLTKLSEWLKKGYIPQEAALWDENKTAEPAVAGTAGIIPGPYWMSGWPLLDTVKNVPSAVWKPIEIPTGPEGKAMRHGTQFVNGVILIKKDMEHPEAFFTYENYLFDNYADPAPGSPYDNGLFAKYDYQLDANGKQMPIDQIEGGYVNVVRYLLVRDGARIPDAQMKALMNLADGKEPETKLEKDVAVNYGPETPAAAKVLLSQEEISFKNMFTGPTTATMKSKLDYLNKIENQAFNEIIYGKNPVDAFDTFVQTWKSGGGDQITQEVNEWYDSVKK
;
A
#
# COMPACT_ATOMS: atom_id res chain seq x y z
N MET A 1 59.10 -48.47 -6.01
CA MET A 1 59.49 -49.76 -5.39
C MET A 1 58.85 -49.86 -4.01
N ARG A 2 58.05 -50.92 -3.80
CA ARG A 2 57.67 -51.64 -2.55
C ARG A 2 57.30 -50.81 -1.30
N ALA A 3 56.05 -50.83 -0.81
CA ALA A 3 55.37 -51.89 -0.02
C ALA A 3 56.04 -52.15 1.35
N LYS A 4 55.42 -52.48 2.49
CA LYS A 4 54.05 -52.57 3.05
C LYS A 4 54.26 -53.11 4.50
N SER A 5 53.30 -52.85 5.41
CA SER A 5 52.76 -53.80 6.43
C SER A 5 53.58 -54.25 7.66
N THR A 6 52.94 -54.20 8.84
CA THR A 6 52.59 -55.42 9.64
C THR A 6 51.46 -55.18 10.68
N LYS A 7 50.31 -55.88 10.51
CA LYS A 7 49.60 -56.88 11.37
C LYS A 7 48.90 -56.36 12.65
N LYS A 8 47.55 -56.38 12.80
CA LYS A 8 46.51 -57.46 12.98
C LYS A 8 46.56 -58.27 14.30
N ARG A 9 45.48 -58.19 15.10
CA ARG A 9 44.67 -59.25 15.81
C ARG A 9 43.50 -58.55 16.55
N LEU A 10 42.21 -58.75 16.20
CA LEU A 10 41.23 -59.81 16.61
C LEU A 10 41.14 -60.01 18.13
N LEU A 11 40.00 -60.27 18.81
CA LEU A 11 38.53 -60.23 18.61
C LEU A 11 37.98 -60.82 19.93
N SER A 12 36.88 -60.33 20.52
CA SER A 12 36.06 -61.10 21.48
C SER A 12 34.66 -60.49 21.61
N LEU A 13 33.66 -61.27 21.22
CA LEU A 13 32.22 -61.05 21.37
C LEU A 13 31.79 -61.15 22.86
N LEU A 14 30.68 -60.49 23.22
CA LEU A 14 29.55 -61.17 23.86
C LEU A 14 28.25 -60.36 23.65
N ALA A 15 27.16 -61.07 23.39
CA ALA A 15 25.83 -60.57 23.06
C ALA A 15 24.80 -61.09 24.08
N THR A 16 23.86 -60.23 24.50
CA THR A 16 22.56 -60.55 25.13
C THR A 16 21.71 -59.26 25.00
N ALA A 17 20.69 -59.08 24.15
CA ALA A 17 19.43 -59.79 23.88
C ALA A 17 18.36 -59.65 25.00
N VAL A 18 17.18 -59.12 24.59
CA VAL A 18 15.83 -59.24 25.21
C VAL A 18 15.53 -58.19 26.33
N CYS A 19 14.44 -57.41 26.36
CA CYS A 19 13.04 -57.72 26.04
C CYS A 19 12.20 -56.45 25.70
N LEU A 20 11.40 -56.54 24.63
CA LEU A 20 10.15 -55.78 24.42
C LEU A 20 9.02 -56.55 25.14
N THR A 21 8.16 -55.88 25.89
CA THR A 21 6.78 -56.34 26.11
C THR A 21 5.86 -55.13 26.26
N GLY A 22 4.98 -54.95 25.27
CA GLY A 22 3.76 -54.17 25.44
C GLY A 22 2.73 -54.95 26.24
N VAL A 23 1.78 -54.22 26.83
CA VAL A 23 0.51 -54.78 27.30
C VAL A 23 -0.59 -53.88 26.76
N LEU A 24 -1.23 -54.36 25.69
CA LEU A 24 -2.65 -54.11 25.43
C LEU A 24 -3.45 -54.94 26.44
N ALA A 25 -4.37 -54.31 27.17
CA ALA A 25 -5.45 -55.00 27.85
C ALA A 25 -6.73 -54.20 27.64
N GLY A 26 -7.65 -54.75 26.83
CA GLY A 26 -9.05 -54.37 26.77
C GLY A 26 -9.92 -55.48 27.39
N CYS A 27 -11.10 -55.05 27.85
CA CYS A 27 -12.27 -55.84 28.32
C CYS A 27 -12.09 -56.47 29.73
N THR A 28 -13.00 -56.34 30.71
CA THR A 28 -14.47 -56.29 30.72
C THR A 28 -15.05 -55.72 32.04
N GLY A 29 -16.13 -54.93 31.95
CA GLY A 29 -17.33 -54.98 32.82
C GLY A 29 -17.27 -54.56 34.30
N GLY A 30 -17.91 -53.43 34.64
CA GLY A 30 -18.35 -53.15 36.02
C GLY A 30 -18.54 -51.67 36.36
N ASN A 31 -19.79 -51.20 36.28
CA ASN A 31 -20.34 -49.89 36.69
C ASN A 31 -19.72 -49.22 37.94
N SER A 32 -19.35 -47.93 37.85
CA SER A 32 -19.59 -46.81 38.81
C SER A 32 -18.73 -45.57 38.46
N GLY A 33 -19.33 -44.37 38.48
CA GLY A 33 -18.83 -43.15 37.84
C GLY A 33 -17.69 -42.36 38.50
N GLY A 34 -17.22 -41.36 37.75
CA GLY A 34 -16.25 -40.33 38.14
C GLY A 34 -15.70 -39.61 36.90
N ASP A 35 -15.69 -38.28 36.94
CA ASP A 35 -15.45 -37.33 35.84
C ASP A 35 -14.24 -37.61 34.93
N SER A 36 -14.43 -37.35 33.63
CA SER A 36 -13.36 -37.37 32.61
C SER A 36 -12.83 -35.96 32.37
N GLU A 37 -11.63 -35.66 32.89
CA GLU A 37 -10.79 -34.58 32.41
C GLU A 37 -10.24 -34.94 31.03
N ALA A 38 -10.63 -34.16 30.02
CA ALA A 38 -10.04 -34.21 28.69
C ALA A 38 -8.66 -33.55 28.73
N SER A 39 -7.63 -34.30 28.33
CA SER A 39 -6.26 -33.82 28.15
C SER A 39 -6.22 -32.74 27.06
N SER A 40 -6.11 -31.48 27.46
CA SER A 40 -5.77 -30.36 26.58
C SER A 40 -4.29 -30.46 26.17
N ALA A 41 -4.01 -30.19 24.89
CA ALA A 41 -2.66 -29.88 24.44
C ALA A 41 -2.16 -28.62 25.18
N PRO A 42 -0.84 -28.44 25.40
CA PRO A 42 -0.34 -27.28 26.12
C PRO A 42 -0.71 -26.03 25.33
N ALA A 43 -1.49 -25.14 25.96
CA ALA A 43 -1.66 -23.79 25.48
C ALA A 43 -0.28 -23.12 25.48
N VAL A 44 0.12 -22.58 24.34
CA VAL A 44 1.29 -21.70 24.27
C VAL A 44 0.96 -20.52 25.19
N GLU A 45 1.75 -20.35 26.25
CA GLU A 45 1.62 -19.24 27.20
C GLU A 45 1.74 -17.93 26.40
N ASN A 46 0.71 -17.09 26.45
CA ASN A 46 0.71 -15.84 25.71
C ASN A 46 1.80 -14.92 26.32
N GLU A 47 2.93 -14.76 25.64
CA GLU A 47 4.17 -14.19 26.21
C GLU A 47 4.15 -12.65 26.37
N TYR A 48 3.09 -11.97 25.93
CA TYR A 48 2.88 -10.53 26.12
C TYR A 48 1.71 -10.25 27.06
N LYS A 49 1.78 -9.12 27.78
CA LYS A 49 0.77 -8.76 28.78
C LYS A 49 -0.42 -8.08 28.12
N GLU A 50 -1.61 -8.31 28.65
CA GLU A 50 -2.81 -7.55 28.28
C GLU A 50 -2.71 -6.07 28.72
N LYS A 51 -2.08 -5.83 29.88
CA LYS A 51 -1.83 -4.49 30.43
C LYS A 51 -0.57 -4.46 31.28
N TYR A 52 0.22 -3.39 31.15
CA TYR A 52 1.46 -3.15 31.88
C TYR A 52 1.21 -2.26 33.12
N ASP A 53 1.65 -2.72 34.28
CA ASP A 53 1.68 -1.96 35.55
C ASP A 53 3.00 -2.30 36.29
N PRO A 54 3.93 -1.33 36.49
CA PRO A 54 3.85 0.06 36.03
C PRO A 54 3.79 0.19 34.50
N ALA A 55 3.29 1.33 34.04
CA ALA A 55 3.20 1.62 32.61
C ALA A 55 4.59 1.60 31.94
N VAL A 56 4.65 1.06 30.73
CA VAL A 56 5.86 1.04 29.90
C VAL A 56 5.82 2.17 28.90
N THR A 57 6.98 2.72 28.53
CA THR A 57 7.08 3.81 27.55
C THR A 57 7.54 3.28 26.20
N ILE A 58 6.93 3.73 25.12
CA ILE A 58 7.40 3.55 23.74
C ILE A 58 7.67 4.94 23.16
N THR A 59 8.91 5.22 22.81
CA THR A 59 9.25 6.46 22.11
C THR A 59 9.06 6.33 20.60
N THR A 60 8.55 7.39 19.96
CA THR A 60 8.34 7.46 18.50
C THR A 60 8.59 8.88 17.98
N ALA A 61 8.64 9.05 16.66
CA ALA A 61 8.70 10.34 15.98
C ALA A 61 7.66 10.40 14.86
N TRP A 62 7.08 11.58 14.63
CA TRP A 62 5.90 11.72 13.77
C TRP A 62 6.12 12.61 12.55
N GLY A 63 5.81 12.08 11.37
CA GLY A 63 5.52 12.86 10.16
C GLY A 63 4.01 13.15 10.10
N ILE A 64 3.64 14.41 10.30
CA ILE A 64 2.24 14.85 10.37
C ILE A 64 1.79 15.28 8.98
N ASP A 65 0.73 14.64 8.48
CA ASP A 65 0.04 15.09 7.26
C ASP A 65 -0.51 16.51 7.47
N PRO A 66 -0.24 17.48 6.58
CA PRO A 66 -0.78 18.84 6.68
C PRO A 66 -2.30 18.91 6.83
N GLU A 67 -3.04 17.93 6.31
CA GLU A 67 -4.49 17.86 6.36
C GLU A 67 -5.03 17.16 7.62
N LEU A 68 -4.15 16.60 8.46
CA LEU A 68 -4.56 15.94 9.71
C LEU A 68 -5.17 16.95 10.67
N LYS A 69 -6.42 16.71 11.06
CA LYS A 69 -7.19 17.56 11.96
C LYS A 69 -7.07 17.07 13.40
N PHE A 70 -6.85 18.01 14.32
CA PHE A 70 -7.00 17.80 15.75
C PHE A 70 -8.25 18.49 16.26
N LYS A 71 -8.85 17.96 17.33
CA LYS A 71 -9.99 18.59 18.01
C LYS A 71 -9.86 18.45 19.52
N ASN A 72 -10.75 19.06 20.28
CA ASN A 72 -10.75 18.99 21.75
C ASN A 72 -9.44 19.45 22.41
N GLY A 73 -8.68 20.33 21.75
CA GLY A 73 -7.38 20.81 22.22
C GLY A 73 -6.25 19.77 22.13
N GLU A 74 -6.43 18.72 21.34
CA GLU A 74 -5.45 17.65 21.16
C GLU A 74 -4.28 18.07 20.25
N SER A 75 -3.19 17.31 20.35
CA SER A 75 -2.03 17.36 19.46
C SER A 75 -1.57 15.95 19.11
N MET A 76 -0.56 15.82 18.25
CA MET A 76 -0.01 14.51 17.90
C MET A 76 0.58 13.79 19.13
N GLU A 77 1.11 14.55 20.08
CA GLU A 77 1.70 14.06 21.32
C GLU A 77 0.65 13.72 22.39
N ASN A 78 -0.55 14.30 22.29
CA ASN A 78 -1.61 14.11 23.27
C ASN A 78 -2.99 14.12 22.59
N ASN A 79 -3.47 12.93 22.22
CA ASN A 79 -4.74 12.73 21.54
C ASN A 79 -5.48 11.51 22.10
N VAL A 80 -6.66 11.24 21.55
CA VAL A 80 -7.50 10.11 21.93
C VAL A 80 -6.78 8.77 21.84
N ALA A 81 -5.89 8.56 20.86
CA ALA A 81 -5.18 7.30 20.67
C ALA A 81 -4.05 7.10 21.69
N THR A 82 -3.28 8.15 22.01
CA THR A 82 -2.21 8.04 23.02
C THR A 82 -2.79 7.80 24.43
N LYS A 83 -3.93 8.43 24.75
CA LYS A 83 -4.68 8.17 25.98
C LYS A 83 -5.25 6.76 26.01
N TRP A 84 -5.87 6.32 24.91
CA TRP A 84 -6.39 4.95 24.77
C TRP A 84 -5.30 3.89 24.98
N ALA A 85 -4.11 4.08 24.38
CA ALA A 85 -2.99 3.16 24.54
C ALA A 85 -2.56 3.04 26.01
N LYS A 86 -2.47 4.17 26.72
CA LYS A 86 -2.11 4.22 28.14
C LYS A 86 -3.18 3.58 29.03
N ASP A 87 -4.44 3.90 28.82
CA ASP A 87 -5.53 3.41 29.66
C ASP A 87 -5.79 1.91 29.44
N LYS A 88 -5.76 1.47 28.18
CA LYS A 88 -6.06 0.09 27.79
C LYS A 88 -4.90 -0.85 28.11
N PHE A 89 -3.69 -0.47 27.72
CA PHE A 89 -2.53 -1.36 27.77
C PHE A 89 -1.49 -0.95 28.80
N GLY A 90 -1.58 0.24 29.41
CA GLY A 90 -0.46 0.74 30.22
C GLY A 90 0.75 1.10 29.37
N ILE A 91 0.54 1.49 28.11
CA ILE A 91 1.60 1.88 27.17
C ILE A 91 1.57 3.40 26.99
N GLU A 92 2.60 4.08 27.46
CA GLU A 92 2.80 5.50 27.26
C GLU A 92 3.56 5.75 25.95
N ILE A 93 2.85 6.27 24.94
CA ILE A 93 3.46 6.68 23.68
C ILE A 93 4.07 8.07 23.85
N LYS A 94 5.39 8.17 23.80
CA LYS A 94 6.13 9.42 23.98
C LYS A 94 6.75 9.88 22.66
N SER A 95 6.28 11.01 22.15
CA SER A 95 6.89 11.63 20.98
C SER A 95 8.23 12.26 21.34
N LEU A 96 9.31 11.86 20.67
CA LEU A 96 10.59 12.58 20.73
C LEU A 96 10.47 13.93 20.02
N TRP A 97 9.77 13.93 18.88
CA TRP A 97 9.41 15.12 18.13
C TRP A 97 8.34 14.78 17.07
N SER A 98 7.71 15.82 16.55
CA SER A 98 6.86 15.77 15.36
C SER A 98 7.33 16.80 14.33
N VAL A 99 6.93 16.63 13.07
CA VAL A 99 7.14 17.60 12.00
C VAL A 99 6.03 17.46 10.96
N THR A 100 5.51 18.57 10.44
CA THR A 100 4.61 18.53 9.28
C THR A 100 5.38 18.02 8.07
N ASP A 101 4.93 16.91 7.51
CA ASP A 101 5.68 16.18 6.49
C ASP A 101 5.32 16.68 5.09
N THR A 102 6.00 17.74 4.69
CA THR A 102 5.96 18.28 3.33
C THR A 102 7.35 18.25 2.75
N ASN A 103 7.48 17.96 1.45
CA ASN A 103 8.77 17.89 0.76
C ASN A 103 9.81 16.99 1.48
N ASN A 104 9.37 15.85 2.00
CA ASN A 104 10.20 14.87 2.70
C ASN A 104 10.88 15.40 3.99
N ALA A 105 10.21 16.31 4.70
CA ALA A 105 10.72 16.91 5.93
C ALA A 105 10.93 15.88 7.05
N PHE A 106 10.06 14.87 7.15
CA PHE A 106 10.19 13.81 8.16
C PHE A 106 11.47 12.99 7.96
N ALA A 107 11.70 12.47 6.75
CA ALA A 107 12.90 11.69 6.44
C ALA A 107 14.18 12.49 6.66
N THR A 108 14.18 13.76 6.26
CA THR A 108 15.31 14.68 6.46
C THR A 108 15.63 14.84 7.95
N LYS A 109 14.62 15.08 8.79
CA LYS A 109 14.80 15.26 10.23
C LYS A 109 15.28 13.97 10.91
N LEU A 110 14.77 12.81 10.50
CA LEU A 110 15.20 11.53 11.05
C LEU A 110 16.67 11.20 10.69
N ARG A 111 17.10 11.46 9.44
CA ARG A 111 18.52 11.33 9.03
C ARG A 111 19.44 12.30 9.79
N LEU A 112 18.98 13.52 10.06
CA LEU A 112 19.72 14.48 10.88
C LEU A 112 19.85 14.02 12.33
N ALA A 113 18.77 13.51 12.94
CA ALA A 113 18.82 12.94 14.29
C ALA A 113 19.82 11.78 14.37
N MET A 114 19.76 10.86 13.40
CA MET A 114 20.66 9.71 13.29
C MET A 114 22.14 10.13 13.15
N SER A 115 22.44 11.04 12.22
CA SER A 115 23.82 11.49 11.95
C SER A 115 24.41 12.39 13.04
N SER A 116 23.57 13.09 13.81
CA SER A 116 24.00 13.93 14.94
C SER A 116 24.09 13.17 16.27
N GLY A 117 23.77 11.87 16.28
CA GLY A 117 23.79 11.04 17.49
C GLY A 117 22.71 11.45 18.50
N GLN A 118 21.62 12.05 18.05
CA GLN A 118 20.45 12.31 18.89
C GLN A 118 19.77 10.99 19.30
N GLU A 119 18.95 11.07 20.35
CA GLU A 119 18.12 9.95 20.75
C GLU A 119 17.20 9.52 19.59
N MET A 120 17.32 8.26 19.21
CA MET A 120 16.48 7.65 18.18
C MET A 120 15.29 6.92 18.80
N PRO A 121 14.11 6.94 18.15
CA PRO A 121 12.90 6.36 18.70
C PRO A 121 12.97 4.84 18.84
N ASP A 122 12.26 4.31 19.85
CA ASP A 122 12.14 2.87 20.09
C ASP A 122 11.42 2.15 18.95
N VAL A 123 10.33 2.77 18.46
CA VAL A 123 9.57 2.30 17.30
C VAL A 123 9.47 3.44 16.30
N VAL A 124 9.79 3.15 15.04
CA VAL A 124 9.56 4.08 13.92
C VAL A 124 8.87 3.37 12.78
N THR A 125 7.83 4.01 12.25
CA THR A 125 7.07 3.54 11.09
C THR A 125 7.39 4.45 9.91
N VAL A 126 7.96 3.91 8.83
CA VAL A 126 8.39 4.68 7.66
C VAL A 126 7.81 4.09 6.37
N GLY A 127 7.34 4.95 5.48
CA GLY A 127 6.91 4.59 4.12
C GLY A 127 7.98 4.87 3.04
N ASP A 128 9.02 5.66 3.37
CA ASP A 128 10.11 5.96 2.44
C ASP A 128 11.13 4.80 2.43
N ASN A 129 11.23 4.13 1.28
CA ASN A 129 12.06 2.94 1.12
C ASN A 129 13.54 3.21 1.40
N LEU A 130 14.07 4.36 0.95
CA LEU A 130 15.48 4.69 1.11
C LEU A 130 15.81 5.00 2.57
N LEU A 131 14.95 5.76 3.25
CA LEU A 131 15.05 6.03 4.68
C LEU A 131 14.98 4.73 5.49
N ALA A 132 14.09 3.81 5.13
CA ALA A 132 14.03 2.50 5.75
C ALA A 132 15.38 1.77 5.63
N GLN A 133 16.00 1.79 4.43
CA GLN A 133 17.33 1.17 4.26
C GLN A 133 18.40 1.89 5.09
N ASP A 134 18.41 3.22 5.12
CA ASP A 134 19.37 4.00 5.91
C ASP A 134 19.28 3.65 7.41
N LEU A 135 18.07 3.50 7.93
CA LEU A 135 17.82 3.12 9.33
C LEU A 135 18.26 1.68 9.60
N ILE A 136 17.94 0.73 8.71
CA ILE A 136 18.38 -0.67 8.83
C ILE A 136 19.92 -0.73 8.83
N ASP A 137 20.57 -0.03 7.91
CA ASP A 137 22.02 -0.08 7.72
C ASP A 137 22.77 0.69 8.82
N SER A 138 22.10 1.58 9.56
CA SER A 138 22.67 2.27 10.73
C SER A 138 23.06 1.32 11.87
N GLY A 139 22.45 0.13 11.92
CA GLY A 139 22.62 -0.84 13.01
C GLY A 139 21.95 -0.46 14.34
N MET A 140 21.18 0.63 14.38
CA MET A 140 20.44 1.07 15.57
C MET A 140 19.17 0.24 15.83
N TYR A 141 18.66 -0.42 14.79
CA TYR A 141 17.45 -1.25 14.83
C TYR A 141 17.81 -2.73 14.77
N GLN A 142 17.08 -3.56 15.52
CA GLN A 142 17.34 -5.01 15.61
C GLN A 142 16.57 -5.81 14.55
N GLU A 143 16.96 -7.07 14.39
CA GLU A 143 16.19 -8.03 13.59
C GLU A 143 14.80 -8.22 14.19
N ALA A 144 13.76 -7.87 13.43
CA ALA A 144 12.37 -7.93 13.88
C ALA A 144 11.73 -9.31 13.67
N GLY A 145 12.27 -10.15 12.78
CA GLY A 145 11.73 -11.48 12.48
C GLY A 145 11.50 -12.37 13.71
N PRO A 146 12.52 -12.60 14.55
CA PRO A 146 12.36 -13.40 15.77
C PRO A 146 11.35 -12.80 16.75
N LEU A 147 11.26 -11.47 16.85
CA LEU A 147 10.26 -10.79 17.68
C LEU A 147 8.85 -11.03 17.12
N PHE A 148 8.68 -10.91 15.80
CA PHE A 148 7.42 -11.16 15.12
C PHE A 148 6.96 -12.62 15.27
N ASP A 149 7.83 -13.59 15.04
CA ASP A 149 7.49 -15.01 15.19
C ASP A 149 7.05 -15.34 16.61
N LYS A 150 7.73 -14.74 17.59
CA LYS A 150 7.48 -14.94 19.02
C LYS A 150 6.18 -14.28 19.48
N TYR A 151 5.99 -13.01 19.14
CA TYR A 151 4.96 -12.19 19.77
C TYR A 151 3.75 -11.87 18.89
N ALA A 152 3.84 -11.91 17.56
CA ALA A 152 2.70 -11.53 16.71
C ALA A 152 1.55 -12.54 16.80
N SER A 153 0.31 -12.05 16.77
CA SER A 153 -0.90 -12.88 16.81
C SER A 153 -1.04 -13.72 15.53
N ASP A 154 -1.80 -14.80 15.62
CA ASP A 154 -2.11 -15.65 14.47
C ASP A 154 -2.83 -14.89 13.36
N THR A 155 -3.68 -13.91 13.72
CA THR A 155 -4.39 -13.05 12.75
C THR A 155 -3.39 -12.22 11.95
N TRP A 156 -2.45 -11.57 12.63
CA TRP A 156 -1.42 -10.77 11.96
C TRP A 156 -0.49 -11.63 11.10
N LYS A 157 -0.06 -12.80 11.62
CA LYS A 157 0.75 -13.76 10.85
C LYS A 157 0.04 -14.22 9.57
N LYS A 158 -1.24 -14.59 9.65
CA LYS A 158 -2.04 -14.96 8.47
C LYS A 158 -2.20 -13.83 7.47
N ALA A 159 -2.36 -12.59 7.94
CA ALA A 159 -2.43 -11.42 7.06
C ALA A 159 -1.11 -11.23 6.28
N MET A 160 0.03 -11.40 6.94
CA MET A 160 1.37 -11.35 6.32
C MET A 160 1.58 -12.48 5.31
N GLU A 161 1.03 -13.67 5.56
CA GLU A 161 1.14 -14.83 4.67
C GLU A 161 0.36 -14.69 3.35
N GLN A 162 -0.55 -13.71 3.22
CA GLN A 162 -1.29 -13.47 1.98
C GLN A 162 -0.39 -13.06 0.80
N ASP A 163 0.79 -12.52 1.07
CA ASP A 163 1.84 -12.33 0.07
C ASP A 163 3.18 -12.85 0.59
N PRO A 164 3.77 -13.90 -0.02
CA PRO A 164 5.03 -14.46 0.43
C PRO A 164 6.22 -13.48 0.29
N ASN A 165 6.04 -12.36 -0.41
CA ASN A 165 7.08 -11.38 -0.69
C ASN A 165 7.08 -10.18 0.25
N VAL A 166 6.13 -10.07 1.19
CA VAL A 166 5.99 -8.86 2.04
C VAL A 166 7.27 -8.48 2.78
N TRP A 167 8.12 -9.45 3.10
CA TRP A 167 9.39 -9.24 3.82
C TRP A 167 10.57 -8.87 2.92
N ASN A 168 10.48 -9.06 1.61
CA ASN A 168 11.64 -8.99 0.70
C ASN A 168 12.38 -7.66 0.80
N GLN A 169 11.64 -6.55 0.85
CA GLN A 169 12.20 -5.20 0.81
C GLN A 169 12.99 -4.84 2.08
N TYR A 170 12.64 -5.46 3.20
CA TYR A 170 13.21 -5.19 4.52
C TYR A 170 14.03 -6.37 5.05
N SER A 171 14.45 -7.25 4.14
CA SER A 171 15.35 -8.34 4.44
C SER A 171 16.82 -7.97 4.20
N ARG A 172 17.72 -8.49 5.03
CA ARG A 172 19.17 -8.35 4.92
C ARG A 172 19.83 -9.66 5.25
N ASP A 173 20.60 -10.23 4.33
CA ASP A 173 21.36 -11.47 4.56
C ASP A 173 20.52 -12.61 5.17
N GLY A 174 19.27 -12.76 4.69
CA GLY A 174 18.32 -13.76 5.19
C GLY A 174 17.59 -13.38 6.49
N LYS A 175 17.88 -12.21 7.07
CA LYS A 175 17.24 -11.69 8.29
C LYS A 175 16.11 -10.73 7.97
N ARG A 176 15.00 -10.81 8.71
CA ARG A 176 13.87 -9.87 8.61
C ARG A 176 14.12 -8.67 9.52
N MET A 177 14.58 -7.55 8.96
CA MET A 177 15.05 -6.40 9.73
C MET A 177 13.94 -5.44 10.17
N GLY A 178 12.81 -5.42 9.47
CA GLY A 178 11.66 -4.60 9.83
C GLY A 178 10.36 -5.29 9.47
N ILE A 179 9.31 -5.01 10.24
CA ILE A 179 7.98 -5.60 10.08
C ILE A 179 7.22 -4.81 9.03
N PRO A 180 6.85 -5.39 7.88
CA PRO A 180 6.09 -4.70 6.85
C PRO A 180 4.75 -4.17 7.38
N VAL A 181 4.40 -2.94 6.99
CA VAL A 181 3.06 -2.38 7.19
C VAL A 181 2.19 -2.84 6.04
N LEU A 182 1.11 -3.57 6.36
CA LEU A 182 0.21 -4.13 5.37
C LEU A 182 -0.76 -3.07 4.82
N ASP A 183 -1.10 -3.20 3.54
CA ASP A 183 -2.13 -2.42 2.86
C ASP A 183 -3.18 -3.35 2.21
N TYR A 184 -4.34 -2.80 1.87
CA TYR A 184 -5.38 -3.52 1.17
C TYR A 184 -4.96 -3.91 -0.25
N ALA A 185 -5.43 -5.06 -0.72
CA ALA A 185 -5.23 -5.50 -2.07
C ALA A 185 -5.84 -4.51 -3.06
N TYR A 186 -5.11 -4.20 -4.13
CA TYR A 186 -5.53 -3.29 -5.19
C TYR A 186 -5.80 -1.84 -4.75
N ASN A 187 -5.33 -1.42 -3.57
CA ASN A 187 -5.69 -0.14 -2.95
C ASN A 187 -5.35 1.08 -3.83
N ASN A 188 -4.29 1.01 -4.63
CA ASN A 188 -3.93 2.06 -5.61
C ASN A 188 -3.87 1.54 -7.06
N ASP A 189 -4.44 0.36 -7.34
CA ASP A 189 -4.71 -0.04 -8.71
C ASP A 189 -5.82 0.86 -9.26
N TYR A 190 -5.58 1.47 -10.41
CA TYR A 190 -6.50 2.44 -10.96
C TYR A 190 -7.39 1.85 -12.06
N LEU A 191 -8.54 2.50 -12.22
CA LEU A 191 -9.45 2.42 -13.35
C LEU A 191 -9.73 3.85 -13.82
N LEU A 192 -10.57 4.04 -14.84
CA LEU A 192 -11.00 5.40 -15.21
C LEU A 192 -12.33 5.72 -14.56
N TRP A 193 -12.40 6.85 -13.88
CA TRP A 193 -13.65 7.49 -13.50
C TRP A 193 -14.05 8.47 -14.59
N ILE A 194 -15.29 8.38 -15.06
CA ILE A 194 -15.82 9.24 -16.14
C ILE A 194 -17.15 9.88 -15.73
N ARG A 195 -17.39 11.12 -16.17
CA ARG A 195 -18.67 11.83 -16.05
C ARG A 195 -19.71 11.17 -16.96
N GLN A 196 -20.49 10.25 -16.39
CA GLN A 196 -21.59 9.57 -17.10
C GLN A 196 -22.64 10.57 -17.58
N ASP A 197 -22.94 11.60 -16.79
CA ASP A 197 -23.90 12.63 -17.19
C ASP A 197 -23.42 13.46 -18.39
N TRP A 198 -22.11 13.56 -18.62
CA TRP A 198 -21.56 14.17 -19.83
C TRP A 198 -21.72 13.24 -21.04
N LEU A 199 -21.46 11.94 -20.87
CA LEU A 199 -21.70 10.95 -21.92
C LEU A 199 -23.17 10.94 -22.34
N ASP A 200 -24.09 10.93 -21.38
CA ASP A 200 -25.53 10.88 -21.63
C ASP A 200 -26.03 12.12 -22.40
N LYS A 201 -25.60 13.33 -21.99
CA LYS A 201 -25.95 14.59 -22.67
C LYS A 201 -25.47 14.63 -24.13
N LEU A 202 -24.33 14.00 -24.40
CA LEU A 202 -23.71 13.95 -25.73
C LEU A 202 -24.11 12.70 -26.52
N ASN A 203 -24.93 11.82 -25.94
CA ASN A 203 -25.31 10.53 -26.51
C ASN A 203 -24.09 9.70 -26.94
N LEU A 204 -23.09 9.62 -26.04
CA LEU A 204 -21.86 8.86 -26.19
C LEU A 204 -21.88 7.62 -25.31
N GLU A 205 -21.18 6.58 -25.75
CA GLU A 205 -20.92 5.39 -24.93
C GLU A 205 -19.60 5.52 -24.18
N ALA A 206 -19.42 4.72 -23.12
CA ALA A 206 -18.14 4.60 -22.43
C ALA A 206 -17.07 4.03 -23.41
N PRO A 207 -15.89 4.65 -23.50
CA PRO A 207 -14.87 4.27 -24.47
C PRO A 207 -14.17 2.95 -24.08
N LYS A 208 -13.97 2.06 -25.06
CA LYS A 208 -13.29 0.76 -24.88
C LYS A 208 -11.88 0.75 -25.47
N THR A 209 -11.57 1.71 -26.32
CA THR A 209 -10.26 1.86 -26.98
C THR A 209 -9.71 3.28 -26.80
N ILE A 210 -8.40 3.45 -26.92
CA ILE A 210 -7.75 4.78 -26.91
C ILE A 210 -8.35 5.71 -27.97
N ASP A 211 -8.70 5.19 -29.16
CA ASP A 211 -9.29 5.99 -30.24
C ASP A 211 -10.71 6.46 -29.89
N GLU A 212 -11.51 5.63 -29.22
CA GLU A 212 -12.83 6.03 -28.71
C GLU A 212 -12.70 7.03 -27.57
N LEU A 213 -11.73 6.84 -26.67
CA LEU A 213 -11.42 7.77 -25.60
C LEU A 213 -11.05 9.15 -26.16
N GLU A 214 -10.26 9.22 -27.23
CA GLU A 214 -9.95 10.48 -27.90
C GLU A 214 -11.20 11.19 -28.43
N LYS A 215 -12.15 10.45 -29.03
CA LYS A 215 -13.43 11.03 -29.49
C LYS A 215 -14.26 11.56 -28.33
N VAL A 216 -14.30 10.84 -27.22
CA VAL A 216 -14.98 11.27 -26.00
C VAL A 216 -14.33 12.52 -25.42
N MET A 217 -13.00 12.56 -25.31
CA MET A 217 -12.27 13.74 -24.84
C MET A 217 -12.45 14.95 -25.76
N ASP A 218 -12.48 14.73 -27.08
CA ASP A 218 -12.79 15.77 -28.06
C ASP A 218 -14.19 16.35 -27.86
N ALA A 219 -15.18 15.47 -27.73
CA ALA A 219 -16.56 15.87 -27.51
C ALA A 219 -16.72 16.61 -26.18
N PHE A 220 -16.10 16.13 -25.09
CA PHE A 220 -16.06 16.82 -23.81
C PHE A 220 -15.48 18.23 -23.95
N LYS A 221 -14.33 18.35 -24.63
CA LYS A 221 -13.65 19.64 -24.81
C LYS A 221 -14.46 20.63 -25.64
N ASN A 222 -14.97 20.17 -26.78
CA ASN A 222 -15.48 21.05 -27.84
C ASN A 222 -17.00 21.23 -27.80
N GLN A 223 -17.74 20.23 -27.29
CA GLN A 223 -19.20 20.33 -27.13
C GLN A 223 -19.59 20.78 -25.72
N ASN A 224 -18.71 20.61 -24.72
CA ASN A 224 -18.80 21.21 -23.40
C ASN A 224 -20.21 21.11 -22.78
N PRO A 225 -20.64 19.89 -22.39
CA PRO A 225 -22.03 19.59 -22.03
C PRO A 225 -22.55 20.32 -20.78
N ASP A 226 -21.66 20.89 -19.98
CA ASP A 226 -21.98 21.72 -18.80
C ASP A 226 -21.84 23.22 -19.06
N GLY A 227 -21.51 23.64 -20.28
CA GLY A 227 -21.45 25.06 -20.65
C GLY A 227 -20.38 25.84 -19.87
N LEU A 228 -19.29 25.18 -19.46
CA LEU A 228 -18.17 25.80 -18.74
C LEU A 228 -17.46 26.83 -19.62
N ALA A 229 -16.61 27.68 -19.04
CA ALA A 229 -15.69 28.46 -19.87
C ALA A 229 -14.74 27.50 -20.62
N PRO A 230 -14.44 27.72 -21.93
CA PRO A 230 -13.65 26.77 -22.73
C PRO A 230 -12.27 26.40 -22.15
N ASP A 231 -11.64 27.34 -21.43
CA ASP A 231 -10.35 27.18 -20.76
C ASP A 231 -10.45 26.36 -19.46
N LYS A 232 -11.66 26.15 -18.93
CA LYS A 232 -11.91 25.38 -17.70
C LYS A 232 -12.22 23.91 -17.96
N VAL A 233 -12.67 23.55 -19.16
CA VAL A 233 -12.96 22.14 -19.48
C VAL A 233 -11.65 21.34 -19.50
N THR A 234 -11.54 20.37 -18.60
CA THR A 234 -10.43 19.42 -18.49
C THR A 234 -10.92 18.02 -18.87
N PRO A 235 -10.80 17.59 -20.14
CA PRO A 235 -11.31 16.28 -20.55
C PRO A 235 -10.73 15.11 -19.74
N LEU A 236 -9.42 15.09 -19.52
CA LEU A 236 -8.70 14.09 -18.74
C LEU A 236 -7.81 14.79 -17.69
N SER A 237 -8.12 14.60 -16.42
CA SER A 237 -7.33 15.14 -15.30
C SER A 237 -6.22 14.16 -14.92
N ILE A 238 -4.98 14.50 -15.27
CA ILE A 238 -3.78 13.73 -14.93
C ILE A 238 -2.65 14.67 -14.50
N GLY A 239 -1.67 14.12 -13.79
CA GLY A 239 -0.49 14.86 -13.32
C GLY A 239 0.74 13.96 -13.29
N PHE A 240 1.90 14.57 -13.46
CA PHE A 240 3.18 13.85 -13.48
C PHE A 240 4.32 14.69 -12.89
N LYS A 241 4.01 15.49 -11.87
CA LYS A 241 5.00 16.21 -11.07
C LYS A 241 5.92 15.26 -10.30
N THR A 242 5.33 14.24 -9.68
CA THR A 242 6.04 13.27 -8.81
C THR A 242 6.65 12.14 -9.64
N SER A 243 5.83 11.48 -10.46
CA SER A 243 6.14 10.27 -11.23
C SER A 243 5.08 10.10 -12.32
N MET A 244 5.37 9.30 -13.35
CA MET A 244 4.34 8.82 -14.31
C MET A 244 3.57 7.61 -13.79
N ASN A 245 3.97 7.06 -12.64
CA ASN A 245 3.36 5.92 -11.95
C ASN A 245 3.09 6.35 -10.49
N THR A 246 1.83 6.58 -10.15
CA THR A 246 1.36 7.18 -8.90
C THR A 246 -0.05 6.71 -8.52
N TRP A 247 -0.60 7.19 -7.40
CA TRP A 247 -1.83 6.67 -6.80
C TRP A 247 -3.13 7.35 -7.27
N MET A 248 -3.07 8.56 -7.86
CA MET A 248 -4.24 9.26 -8.40
C MET A 248 -3.85 10.21 -9.52
N GLY A 249 -4.69 10.33 -10.55
CA GLY A 249 -4.33 11.10 -11.74
C GLY A 249 -3.19 10.48 -12.54
N ASP A 250 -3.00 9.16 -12.38
CA ASP A 250 -1.93 8.37 -12.94
C ASP A 250 -1.98 8.27 -14.49
N PRO A 251 -0.89 8.59 -15.20
CA PRO A 251 -0.81 8.45 -16.65
C PRO A 251 -0.16 7.13 -17.13
N SER A 252 0.31 6.25 -16.25
CA SER A 252 1.07 5.04 -16.61
C SER A 252 0.30 4.09 -17.53
N TRP A 253 -1.03 4.01 -17.43
CA TRP A 253 -1.86 3.17 -18.32
C TRP A 253 -1.83 3.57 -19.79
N ILE A 254 -1.51 4.84 -20.08
CA ILE A 254 -1.34 5.32 -21.46
C ILE A 254 -0.13 4.62 -22.09
N PHE A 255 0.92 4.36 -21.31
CA PHE A 255 2.07 3.56 -21.73
C PHE A 255 1.72 2.07 -21.73
N GLY A 256 0.86 1.64 -20.81
CA GLY A 256 0.34 0.28 -20.74
C GLY A 256 -0.38 -0.16 -22.01
N ALA A 257 -1.09 0.76 -22.67
CA ALA A 257 -1.67 0.58 -23.99
C ALA A 257 -0.65 0.23 -25.10
N TYR A 258 0.65 0.44 -24.84
CA TYR A 258 1.77 0.14 -25.74
C TYR A 258 2.74 -0.90 -25.16
N GLY A 259 2.35 -1.60 -24.09
CA GLY A 259 3.06 -2.78 -23.59
C GLY A 259 4.17 -2.52 -22.57
N THR A 260 4.18 -1.37 -21.90
CA THR A 260 5.12 -1.10 -20.79
C THR A 260 4.50 -0.20 -19.72
N LEU A 261 5.05 -0.21 -18.51
CA LEU A 261 4.70 0.71 -17.44
C LEU A 261 5.96 1.39 -16.91
N PRO A 262 5.99 2.74 -16.84
CA PRO A 262 7.15 3.48 -16.35
C PRO A 262 7.33 3.36 -14.83
N PHE A 263 8.52 3.75 -14.37
CA PHE A 263 8.93 3.84 -12.95
C PHE A 263 8.80 2.52 -12.17
N GLN A 264 8.77 1.38 -12.85
CA GLN A 264 8.76 0.06 -12.22
C GLN A 264 9.58 -0.96 -13.01
N TRP A 265 9.93 -2.07 -12.35
CA TRP A 265 10.59 -3.21 -12.96
C TRP A 265 9.56 -4.22 -13.44
N ASN A 266 9.53 -4.46 -14.75
CA ASN A 266 8.61 -5.36 -15.43
C ASN A 266 9.34 -6.64 -15.86
N VAL A 267 8.62 -7.76 -15.97
CA VAL A 267 9.20 -8.99 -16.54
C VAL A 267 9.24 -8.85 -18.06
N ALA A 268 10.43 -8.94 -18.65
CA ALA A 268 10.65 -8.96 -20.09
C ALA A 268 10.40 -10.36 -20.69
N GLU A 269 10.37 -10.47 -22.02
CA GLU A 269 10.13 -11.73 -22.74
C GLU A 269 11.16 -12.83 -22.41
N ASP A 270 12.38 -12.47 -22.06
CA ASP A 270 13.44 -13.39 -21.67
C ASP A 270 13.33 -13.85 -20.19
N GLY A 271 12.31 -13.38 -19.48
CA GLY A 271 12.05 -13.71 -18.08
C GLY A 271 12.88 -12.95 -17.06
N LYS A 272 13.66 -11.94 -17.49
CA LYS A 272 14.41 -11.01 -16.64
C LYS A 272 13.61 -9.76 -16.33
N LEU A 273 14.07 -8.99 -15.33
CA LEU A 273 13.50 -7.69 -15.02
C LEU A 273 14.11 -6.60 -15.91
N GLU A 274 13.25 -5.81 -16.55
CA GLU A 274 13.59 -4.59 -17.28
C GLU A 274 12.92 -3.38 -16.62
N TYR A 275 13.64 -2.27 -16.54
CA TYR A 275 13.07 -1.01 -16.07
C TYR A 275 12.16 -0.41 -17.15
N GLY A 276 10.85 -0.34 -16.89
CA GLY A 276 9.87 -0.06 -17.94
C GLY A 276 10.00 1.30 -18.62
N SER A 277 10.61 2.29 -17.95
CA SER A 277 10.83 3.61 -18.52
C SER A 277 11.87 3.67 -19.63
N ILE A 278 12.70 2.64 -19.79
CA ILE A 278 13.64 2.53 -20.92
C ILE A 278 13.14 1.61 -22.04
N ASN A 279 11.94 1.05 -21.90
CA ASN A 279 11.32 0.22 -22.91
C ASN A 279 10.94 1.06 -24.15
N PRO A 280 11.16 0.57 -25.39
CA PRO A 280 10.83 1.32 -26.60
C PRO A 280 9.36 1.75 -26.72
N GLY A 281 8.42 1.00 -26.13
CA GLY A 281 6.99 1.33 -26.10
C GLY A 281 6.67 2.68 -25.42
N MET A 282 7.61 3.21 -24.64
CA MET A 282 7.48 4.54 -24.03
C MET A 282 7.32 5.66 -25.07
N LYS A 283 7.94 5.53 -26.26
CA LYS A 283 7.85 6.56 -27.31
C LYS A 283 6.41 6.85 -27.71
N GLN A 284 5.60 5.81 -27.87
CA GLN A 284 4.19 5.93 -28.28
C GLN A 284 3.36 6.61 -27.19
N GLY A 285 3.56 6.25 -25.92
CA GLY A 285 2.90 6.91 -24.80
C GLY A 285 3.29 8.39 -24.68
N LEU A 286 4.58 8.71 -24.81
CA LEU A 286 5.07 10.10 -24.80
C LEU A 286 4.50 10.92 -25.97
N THR A 287 4.44 10.34 -27.16
CA THR A 287 3.80 10.98 -28.32
C THR A 287 2.32 11.24 -28.06
N LYS A 288 1.60 10.25 -27.51
CA LYS A 288 0.17 10.38 -27.19
C LYS A 288 -0.09 11.48 -26.16
N LEU A 289 0.70 11.55 -25.10
CA LEU A 289 0.65 12.63 -24.11
C LEU A 289 0.95 14.00 -24.74
N SER A 290 1.96 14.09 -25.63
CA SER A 290 2.25 15.34 -26.35
C SER A 290 1.09 15.79 -27.24
N GLU A 291 0.43 14.85 -27.94
CA GLU A 291 -0.74 15.11 -28.75
C GLU A 291 -1.91 15.61 -27.90
N TRP A 292 -2.21 14.92 -26.80
CA TRP A 292 -3.31 15.30 -25.90
C TRP A 292 -3.06 16.64 -25.22
N LEU A 293 -1.81 16.96 -24.87
CA LEU A 293 -1.44 18.27 -24.35
C LEU A 293 -1.71 19.38 -25.40
N LYS A 294 -1.30 19.16 -26.65
CA LYS A 294 -1.51 20.12 -27.76
C LYS A 294 -2.99 20.30 -28.10
N LYS A 295 -3.78 19.22 -28.05
CA LYS A 295 -5.23 19.25 -28.24
C LYS A 295 -5.98 19.86 -27.03
N GLY A 296 -5.30 20.05 -25.90
CA GLY A 296 -5.89 20.57 -24.66
C GLY A 296 -6.82 19.57 -23.98
N TYR A 297 -6.60 18.27 -24.19
CA TYR A 297 -7.34 17.19 -23.51
C TYR A 297 -6.82 16.96 -22.09
N ILE A 298 -5.54 17.25 -21.86
CA ILE A 298 -4.91 17.23 -20.54
C ILE A 298 -4.46 18.65 -20.13
N PRO A 299 -4.30 18.94 -18.83
CA PRO A 299 -3.91 20.26 -18.32
C PRO A 299 -2.56 20.73 -18.85
N GLN A 300 -2.41 22.02 -19.15
CA GLN A 300 -1.12 22.59 -19.56
C GLN A 300 -0.08 22.51 -18.43
N GLU A 301 -0.53 22.58 -17.19
CA GLU A 301 0.30 22.52 -15.99
C GLU A 301 0.46 21.10 -15.43
N ALA A 302 0.14 20.05 -16.20
CA ALA A 302 0.19 18.66 -15.71
C ALA A 302 1.55 18.23 -15.12
N ALA A 303 2.67 18.79 -15.60
CA ALA A 303 4.00 18.57 -15.01
C ALA A 303 4.20 19.19 -13.62
N LEU A 304 3.29 20.06 -13.18
CA LEU A 304 3.29 20.73 -11.86
C LEU A 304 2.21 20.18 -10.94
N TRP A 305 1.37 19.28 -11.43
CA TRP A 305 0.28 18.69 -10.66
C TRP A 305 0.78 17.42 -9.98
N ASP A 306 0.78 17.45 -8.65
CA ASP A 306 0.83 16.23 -7.84
C ASP A 306 -0.56 15.60 -7.79
N GLU A 307 -0.64 14.46 -7.14
CA GLU A 307 -1.82 13.60 -7.12
C GLU A 307 -3.03 14.36 -6.59
N ASN A 308 -2.88 15.06 -5.45
CA ASN A 308 -3.94 15.89 -4.87
C ASN A 308 -4.39 17.00 -5.82
N LYS A 309 -3.47 17.66 -6.52
CA LYS A 309 -3.82 18.70 -7.50
C LYS A 309 -4.68 18.15 -8.64
N THR A 310 -4.48 16.89 -9.06
CA THR A 310 -5.31 16.27 -10.11
C THR A 310 -6.76 16.06 -9.71
N ALA A 311 -7.07 16.01 -8.41
CA ALA A 311 -8.44 15.90 -7.91
C ALA A 311 -9.22 17.22 -8.00
N GLU A 312 -8.55 18.37 -7.92
CA GLU A 312 -9.22 19.67 -7.85
C GLU A 312 -10.17 19.93 -9.03
N PRO A 313 -9.81 19.65 -10.30
CA PRO A 313 -10.75 19.82 -11.40
C PRO A 313 -11.97 18.91 -11.32
N ALA A 314 -11.84 17.70 -10.77
CA ALA A 314 -12.96 16.78 -10.55
C ALA A 314 -13.90 17.35 -9.48
N VAL A 315 -13.36 17.78 -8.33
CA VAL A 315 -14.14 18.43 -7.25
C VAL A 315 -14.83 19.69 -7.76
N ALA A 316 -14.15 20.51 -8.56
CA ALA A 316 -14.71 21.72 -9.15
C ALA A 316 -15.78 21.45 -10.23
N GLY A 317 -15.98 20.19 -10.63
CA GLY A 317 -16.93 19.80 -11.69
C GLY A 317 -16.46 20.13 -13.10
N THR A 318 -15.16 20.36 -13.28
CA THR A 318 -14.54 20.77 -14.55
C THR A 318 -13.82 19.65 -15.28
N ALA A 319 -13.58 18.51 -14.61
CA ALA A 319 -13.02 17.31 -15.22
C ALA A 319 -14.10 16.40 -15.83
N GLY A 320 -13.79 15.80 -16.98
CA GLY A 320 -14.60 14.76 -17.61
C GLY A 320 -14.18 13.34 -17.21
N ILE A 321 -12.87 13.10 -17.11
CA ILE A 321 -12.26 11.80 -16.80
C ILE A 321 -11.13 12.01 -15.79
N ILE A 322 -10.96 11.09 -14.84
CA ILE A 322 -9.80 11.02 -13.95
C ILE A 322 -9.45 9.56 -13.68
N PRO A 323 -8.19 9.13 -13.91
CA PRO A 323 -7.74 7.81 -13.51
C PRO A 323 -7.50 7.77 -12.00
N GLY A 324 -7.91 6.68 -11.38
CA GLY A 324 -7.55 6.40 -10.00
C GLY A 324 -8.32 5.23 -9.38
N PRO A 325 -8.09 4.98 -8.08
CA PRO A 325 -8.51 3.75 -7.42
C PRO A 325 -10.02 3.66 -7.19
N TYR A 326 -10.47 2.44 -6.86
CA TYR A 326 -11.88 2.12 -6.68
C TYR A 326 -12.59 2.95 -5.59
N TRP A 327 -11.84 3.46 -4.60
CA TRP A 327 -12.40 4.21 -3.48
C TRP A 327 -12.70 5.68 -3.83
N MET A 328 -12.32 6.14 -5.04
CA MET A 328 -12.44 7.55 -5.39
C MET A 328 -13.87 8.09 -5.41
N SER A 329 -14.89 7.22 -5.52
CA SER A 329 -16.28 7.69 -5.44
C SER A 329 -16.64 8.30 -4.09
N GLY A 330 -16.02 7.85 -3.00
CA GLY A 330 -16.22 8.43 -1.67
C GLY A 330 -15.36 9.65 -1.40
N TRP A 331 -14.17 9.70 -1.99
CA TRP A 331 -13.31 10.88 -1.99
C TRP A 331 -12.29 10.77 -3.13
N PRO A 332 -12.09 11.80 -3.97
CA PRO A 332 -12.66 13.14 -3.88
C PRO A 332 -13.96 13.31 -4.69
N LEU A 333 -14.39 12.30 -5.46
CA LEU A 333 -15.44 12.48 -6.46
C LEU A 333 -16.81 12.79 -5.86
N LEU A 334 -17.08 12.31 -4.65
CA LEU A 334 -18.29 12.65 -3.89
C LEU A 334 -18.49 14.17 -3.78
N ASP A 335 -17.41 14.94 -3.66
CA ASP A 335 -17.47 16.39 -3.48
C ASP A 335 -17.83 17.16 -4.76
N THR A 336 -17.82 16.51 -5.92
CA THR A 336 -18.23 17.13 -7.19
C THR A 336 -19.64 17.69 -7.10
N VAL A 337 -20.56 17.00 -6.41
CA VAL A 337 -21.97 17.40 -6.31
C VAL A 337 -22.18 18.68 -5.52
N LYS A 338 -21.19 19.10 -4.72
CA LYS A 338 -21.21 20.41 -4.03
C LYS A 338 -21.14 21.58 -5.02
N ASN A 339 -20.49 21.37 -6.17
CA ASN A 339 -20.34 22.37 -7.23
C ASN A 339 -21.27 22.10 -8.42
N VAL A 340 -21.52 20.84 -8.75
CA VAL A 340 -22.37 20.40 -9.86
C VAL A 340 -23.36 19.33 -9.37
N PRO A 341 -24.54 19.72 -8.84
CA PRO A 341 -25.46 18.79 -8.17
C PRO A 341 -25.97 17.62 -9.03
N SER A 342 -25.90 17.73 -10.35
CA SER A 342 -26.29 16.67 -11.30
C SER A 342 -25.14 15.76 -11.74
N ALA A 343 -23.91 15.98 -11.24
CA ALA A 343 -22.76 15.22 -11.66
C ALA A 343 -22.89 13.73 -11.27
N VAL A 344 -22.56 12.85 -12.21
CA VAL A 344 -22.56 11.41 -12.00
C VAL A 344 -21.22 10.86 -12.49
N TRP A 345 -20.41 10.36 -11.56
CA TRP A 345 -19.19 9.63 -11.87
C TRP A 345 -19.47 8.14 -11.95
N LYS A 346 -18.97 7.48 -13.00
CA LYS A 346 -18.99 6.02 -13.14
C LYS A 346 -17.59 5.47 -13.38
N PRO A 347 -17.26 4.31 -12.80
CA PRO A 347 -16.04 3.60 -13.14
C PRO A 347 -16.20 2.93 -14.51
N ILE A 348 -15.15 2.96 -15.31
CA ILE A 348 -15.06 2.21 -16.57
C ILE A 348 -13.73 1.47 -16.63
N GLU A 349 -13.72 0.43 -17.45
CA GLU A 349 -12.50 -0.34 -17.77
C GLU A 349 -11.43 0.58 -18.40
N ILE A 350 -10.16 0.25 -18.16
CA ILE A 350 -9.03 0.89 -18.84
C ILE A 350 -9.15 0.60 -20.35
N PRO A 351 -9.22 1.64 -21.21
CA PRO A 351 -9.34 1.46 -22.64
C PRO A 351 -8.11 0.78 -23.23
N THR A 352 -8.33 -0.12 -24.18
CA THR A 352 -7.27 -0.85 -24.86
C THR A 352 -6.57 0.01 -25.93
N GLY A 353 -5.26 -0.18 -26.06
CA GLY A 353 -4.45 0.34 -27.14
C GLY A 353 -4.48 -0.54 -28.40
N PRO A 354 -3.55 -0.31 -29.33
CA PRO A 354 -3.36 -1.16 -30.50
C PRO A 354 -3.22 -2.64 -30.11
N GLU A 355 -3.75 -3.52 -30.96
CA GLU A 355 -3.73 -4.98 -30.74
C GLU A 355 -4.48 -5.45 -29.48
N GLY A 356 -5.31 -4.58 -28.87
CA GLY A 356 -6.08 -4.90 -27.66
C GLY A 356 -5.26 -4.87 -26.36
N LYS A 357 -4.05 -4.30 -26.39
CA LYS A 357 -3.15 -4.24 -25.23
C LYS A 357 -3.66 -3.24 -24.19
N ALA A 358 -3.59 -3.61 -22.92
CA ALA A 358 -3.77 -2.70 -21.79
C ALA A 358 -2.89 -3.19 -20.64
N MET A 359 -2.36 -2.24 -19.87
CA MET A 359 -1.66 -2.51 -18.62
C MET A 359 -1.98 -1.38 -17.64
N ARG A 360 -1.99 -1.71 -16.36
CA ARG A 360 -2.02 -0.75 -15.27
C ARG A 360 -1.00 -1.07 -14.19
N HIS A 361 -0.57 -0.05 -13.45
CA HIS A 361 0.17 -0.25 -12.21
C HIS A 361 -0.63 -1.13 -11.26
N GLY A 362 0.02 -2.18 -10.76
CA GLY A 362 -0.47 -3.04 -9.70
C GLY A 362 0.23 -2.76 -8.37
N THR A 363 -0.50 -2.81 -7.26
CA THR A 363 0.08 -2.55 -5.93
C THR A 363 0.52 -3.82 -5.19
N GLN A 364 1.59 -3.67 -4.41
CA GLN A 364 1.96 -4.66 -3.38
C GLN A 364 1.06 -4.50 -2.15
N PHE A 365 1.00 -5.52 -1.28
CA PHE A 365 0.24 -5.46 -0.03
C PHE A 365 1.02 -4.77 1.09
N VAL A 366 2.05 -4.00 0.77
CA VAL A 366 2.95 -3.35 1.72
C VAL A 366 3.15 -1.90 1.30
N ASN A 367 3.04 -0.99 2.27
CA ASN A 367 3.24 0.45 2.03
C ASN A 367 4.24 1.10 2.99
N GLY A 368 4.90 0.31 3.84
CA GLY A 368 5.91 0.81 4.78
C GLY A 368 6.52 -0.29 5.64
N VAL A 369 7.28 0.12 6.65
CA VAL A 369 7.94 -0.77 7.60
C VAL A 369 7.95 -0.18 8.99
N ILE A 370 7.81 -1.06 9.98
CA ILE A 370 8.05 -0.81 11.39
C ILE A 370 9.45 -1.31 11.74
N LEU A 371 10.27 -0.44 12.32
CA LEU A 371 11.59 -0.78 12.84
C LEU A 371 11.60 -0.66 14.36
N ILE A 372 12.15 -1.67 15.02
CA ILE A 372 12.26 -1.76 16.48
C ILE A 372 13.73 -1.54 16.87
N LYS A 373 13.99 -0.57 17.74
CA LYS A 373 15.33 -0.23 18.21
C LYS A 373 15.94 -1.39 18.99
N LYS A 374 17.25 -1.58 18.84
CA LYS A 374 17.97 -2.73 19.41
C LYS A 374 17.92 -2.82 20.94
N ASP A 375 17.92 -1.68 21.61
CA ASP A 375 17.97 -1.59 23.07
C ASP A 375 16.63 -1.16 23.68
N MET A 376 15.52 -1.33 22.95
CA MET A 376 14.18 -1.14 23.52
C MET A 376 13.98 -2.13 24.66
N GLU A 377 13.65 -1.65 25.87
CA GLU A 377 13.56 -2.49 27.08
C GLU A 377 12.37 -3.47 27.02
N HIS A 378 11.25 -3.05 26.42
CA HIS A 378 9.98 -3.78 26.38
C HIS A 378 9.41 -3.91 24.96
N PRO A 379 10.12 -4.57 24.01
CA PRO A 379 9.64 -4.70 22.63
C PRO A 379 8.30 -5.45 22.54
N GLU A 380 8.00 -6.35 23.49
CA GLU A 380 6.72 -7.06 23.59
C GLU A 380 5.51 -6.12 23.75
N ALA A 381 5.71 -4.91 24.29
CA ALA A 381 4.64 -3.94 24.46
C ALA A 381 4.11 -3.41 23.12
N PHE A 382 4.98 -3.28 22.12
CA PHE A 382 4.55 -2.94 20.76
C PHE A 382 3.62 -4.02 20.19
N PHE A 383 3.95 -5.30 20.41
CA PHE A 383 3.11 -6.42 19.96
C PHE A 383 1.79 -6.51 20.73
N THR A 384 1.75 -6.23 22.04
CA THR A 384 0.48 -6.08 22.78
C THR A 384 -0.46 -5.10 22.06
N TYR A 385 0.07 -3.93 21.68
CA TYR A 385 -0.70 -2.88 21.01
C TYR A 385 -1.17 -3.31 19.63
N GLU A 386 -0.25 -3.81 18.79
CA GLU A 386 -0.54 -4.09 17.38
C GLU A 386 -1.36 -5.36 17.19
N ASN A 387 -1.11 -6.42 17.97
CA ASN A 387 -1.94 -7.62 17.97
C ASN A 387 -3.38 -7.30 18.29
N TYR A 388 -3.62 -6.42 19.26
CA TYR A 388 -4.98 -6.03 19.62
C TYR A 388 -5.70 -5.36 18.43
N LEU A 389 -5.01 -4.52 17.66
CA LEU A 389 -5.58 -3.91 16.45
C LEU A 389 -5.84 -4.96 15.37
N PHE A 390 -4.93 -5.91 15.13
CA PHE A 390 -5.17 -7.00 14.17
C PHE A 390 -6.33 -7.90 14.58
N ASP A 391 -6.40 -8.28 15.86
CA ASP A 391 -7.38 -9.25 16.35
C ASP A 391 -8.77 -8.64 16.55
N ASN A 392 -8.88 -7.31 16.74
CA ASN A 392 -10.15 -6.66 17.10
C ASN A 392 -10.59 -5.54 16.14
N TYR A 393 -9.70 -4.94 15.36
CA TYR A 393 -10.01 -3.77 14.53
C TYR A 393 -9.81 -3.98 13.03
N ALA A 394 -8.87 -4.82 12.60
CA ALA A 394 -8.55 -4.99 11.17
C ALA A 394 -9.71 -5.58 10.35
N ASP A 395 -10.44 -6.53 10.91
CA ASP A 395 -11.67 -7.10 10.35
C ASP A 395 -12.62 -7.49 11.50
N PRO A 396 -13.29 -6.51 12.13
CA PRO A 396 -14.03 -6.72 13.35
C PRO A 396 -15.32 -7.49 13.08
N ALA A 397 -15.62 -8.47 13.95
CA ALA A 397 -16.91 -9.15 13.90
C ALA A 397 -18.08 -8.17 14.11
N PRO A 398 -19.23 -8.36 13.44
CA PRO A 398 -20.42 -7.55 13.66
C PRO A 398 -20.83 -7.51 15.14
N GLY A 399 -21.18 -6.34 15.65
CA GLY A 399 -21.52 -6.11 17.06
C GLY A 399 -20.34 -6.05 18.04
N SER A 400 -19.10 -6.21 17.57
CA SER A 400 -17.91 -5.99 18.40
C SER A 400 -17.73 -4.50 18.78
N PRO A 401 -16.89 -4.16 19.78
CA PRO A 401 -16.65 -2.77 20.17
C PRO A 401 -16.14 -1.86 19.03
N TYR A 402 -15.56 -2.43 17.98
CA TYR A 402 -15.00 -1.71 16.84
C TYR A 402 -15.82 -1.83 15.56
N ASP A 403 -17.02 -2.42 15.65
CA ASP A 403 -17.94 -2.64 14.52
C ASP A 403 -18.33 -1.36 13.77
N ASN A 404 -18.21 -0.19 14.42
CA ASN A 404 -18.56 1.09 13.81
C ASN A 404 -17.36 2.03 13.60
N GLY A 405 -16.18 1.70 14.14
CA GLY A 405 -15.02 2.59 14.16
C GLY A 405 -14.25 2.51 15.47
N LEU A 406 -13.15 3.25 15.56
CA LEU A 406 -12.18 3.17 16.65
C LEU A 406 -12.54 4.09 17.82
N PHE A 407 -12.94 5.34 17.54
CA PHE A 407 -13.23 6.34 18.55
C PHE A 407 -14.51 7.12 18.24
N ALA A 408 -15.55 6.87 19.03
CA ALA A 408 -16.84 7.54 18.89
C ALA A 408 -16.69 9.06 18.87
N LYS A 409 -17.45 9.68 17.97
CA LYS A 409 -17.40 11.10 17.61
C LYS A 409 -16.12 11.54 16.92
N TYR A 410 -15.13 10.69 16.61
CA TYR A 410 -13.96 11.07 15.82
C TYR A 410 -14.04 10.54 14.39
N ASP A 411 -14.01 9.21 14.25
CA ASP A 411 -14.08 8.52 12.95
C ASP A 411 -15.46 7.95 12.67
N TYR A 412 -16.30 7.81 13.69
CA TYR A 412 -17.70 7.43 13.53
C TYR A 412 -18.61 8.12 14.55
N GLN A 413 -19.90 8.19 14.23
CA GLN A 413 -20.94 8.58 15.16
C GLN A 413 -22.23 7.82 14.84
N LEU A 414 -22.96 7.42 15.87
CA LEU A 414 -24.27 6.79 15.72
C LEU A 414 -25.39 7.82 15.93
N ASP A 415 -26.47 7.67 15.17
CA ASP A 415 -27.70 8.41 15.37
C ASP A 415 -28.51 7.88 16.57
N ALA A 416 -29.67 8.48 16.83
CA ALA A 416 -30.55 8.07 17.94
C ALA A 416 -31.09 6.62 17.82
N ASN A 417 -31.01 6.02 16.62
CA ASN A 417 -31.44 4.66 16.34
C ASN A 417 -30.27 3.65 16.32
N GLY A 418 -29.04 4.10 16.61
CA GLY A 418 -27.85 3.26 16.57
C GLY A 418 -27.28 3.03 15.17
N LYS A 419 -27.71 3.80 14.15
CA LYS A 419 -27.15 3.72 12.79
C LYS A 419 -25.98 4.68 12.62
N GLN A 420 -24.93 4.25 11.92
CA GLN A 420 -23.79 5.09 11.60
C GLN A 420 -24.21 6.29 10.73
N MET A 421 -23.75 7.47 11.15
CA MET A 421 -23.93 8.73 10.44
C MET A 421 -22.82 8.91 9.40
N PRO A 422 -23.09 9.58 8.27
CA PRO A 422 -22.06 10.03 7.33
C PRO A 422 -20.95 10.81 8.04
N ILE A 423 -19.70 10.62 7.62
CA ILE A 423 -18.52 11.24 8.25
C ILE A 423 -18.58 12.77 8.28
N ASP A 424 -19.22 13.40 7.30
CA ASP A 424 -19.40 14.85 7.22
C ASP A 424 -20.45 15.40 8.21
N GLN A 425 -21.23 14.51 8.83
CA GLN A 425 -22.23 14.83 9.86
C GLN A 425 -21.75 14.51 11.29
N ILE A 426 -20.51 14.03 11.45
CA ILE A 426 -19.92 13.80 12.78
C ILE A 426 -19.81 15.13 13.53
N GLU A 427 -20.29 15.13 14.78
CA GLU A 427 -20.22 16.29 15.67
C GLU A 427 -18.77 16.70 15.92
N GLY A 428 -18.46 17.98 15.68
CA GLY A 428 -17.08 18.49 15.77
C GLY A 428 -16.17 18.05 14.62
N GLY A 429 -16.74 17.44 13.58
CA GLY A 429 -16.06 17.04 12.35
C GLY A 429 -15.31 15.71 12.43
N TYR A 430 -15.21 15.04 11.28
CA TYR A 430 -14.42 13.84 11.11
C TYR A 430 -12.93 14.08 11.38
N VAL A 431 -12.32 13.11 12.07
CA VAL A 431 -10.87 13.00 12.28
C VAL A 431 -10.43 11.63 11.81
N ASN A 432 -9.41 11.58 10.96
CA ASN A 432 -8.80 10.32 10.54
C ASN A 432 -7.90 9.77 11.68
N VAL A 433 -8.52 9.09 12.65
CA VAL A 433 -7.85 8.64 13.87
C VAL A 433 -6.83 7.52 13.66
N VAL A 434 -6.86 6.80 12.54
CA VAL A 434 -5.79 5.81 12.25
C VAL A 434 -4.44 6.50 12.09
N ARG A 435 -4.43 7.78 11.69
CA ARG A 435 -3.21 8.62 11.64
C ARG A 435 -2.64 8.96 13.01
N TYR A 436 -3.36 8.70 14.11
CA TYR A 436 -2.87 8.88 15.48
C TYR A 436 -2.19 7.62 16.07
N LEU A 437 -2.29 6.47 15.39
CA LEU A 437 -1.75 5.20 15.86
C LEU A 437 -0.24 5.10 15.60
N LEU A 438 0.48 4.25 16.37
CA LEU A 438 1.92 4.00 16.16
C LEU A 438 2.21 3.52 14.73
N VAL A 439 1.29 2.74 14.17
CA VAL A 439 1.27 2.34 12.76
C VAL A 439 0.21 3.19 12.05
N ARG A 440 0.66 4.21 11.30
CA ARG A 440 -0.19 5.31 10.76
C ARG A 440 -1.38 4.87 9.90
N ASP A 441 -1.36 3.66 9.37
CA ASP A 441 -2.42 3.11 8.51
C ASP A 441 -3.37 2.16 9.25
N GLY A 442 -3.09 1.89 10.53
CA GLY A 442 -3.74 0.88 11.35
C GLY A 442 -3.40 -0.55 10.90
N ALA A 443 -3.99 -1.51 11.59
CA ALA A 443 -3.93 -2.91 11.19
C ALA A 443 -4.85 -3.16 9.99
N ARG A 444 -4.32 -3.78 8.93
CA ARG A 444 -5.06 -4.12 7.70
C ARG A 444 -4.84 -5.59 7.35
N ILE A 445 -5.94 -6.26 6.99
CA ILE A 445 -5.90 -7.58 6.36
C ILE A 445 -6.06 -7.36 4.85
N PRO A 446 -5.07 -7.72 4.01
CA PRO A 446 -5.01 -7.24 2.62
C PRO A 446 -6.29 -7.51 1.81
N ASP A 447 -6.84 -8.72 1.88
CA ASP A 447 -8.02 -9.10 1.12
C ASP A 447 -9.38 -8.67 1.72
N ALA A 448 -9.41 -8.14 2.96
CA ALA A 448 -10.65 -7.86 3.68
C ALA A 448 -11.51 -6.78 2.98
N GLN A 449 -10.88 -5.68 2.55
CA GLN A 449 -11.58 -4.60 1.86
C GLN A 449 -12.19 -5.09 0.54
N MET A 450 -11.45 -5.86 -0.27
CA MET A 450 -11.97 -6.32 -1.56
C MET A 450 -13.12 -7.32 -1.39
N LYS A 451 -13.07 -8.18 -0.35
CA LYS A 451 -14.20 -9.06 0.01
C LYS A 451 -15.45 -8.26 0.38
N ALA A 452 -15.32 -7.24 1.22
CA ALA A 452 -16.41 -6.35 1.60
C ALA A 452 -17.04 -5.67 0.37
N LEU A 453 -16.21 -5.17 -0.54
CA LEU A 453 -16.68 -4.54 -1.77
C LEU A 453 -17.43 -5.52 -2.69
N MET A 454 -16.94 -6.75 -2.84
CA MET A 454 -17.62 -7.76 -3.65
C MET A 454 -18.97 -8.18 -3.04
N ASN A 455 -19.05 -8.32 -1.72
CA ASN A 455 -20.31 -8.58 -1.03
C ASN A 455 -21.36 -7.50 -1.33
N LEU A 456 -20.98 -6.23 -1.17
CA LEU A 456 -21.87 -5.10 -1.48
C LEU A 456 -22.24 -5.04 -2.96
N ALA A 457 -21.28 -5.30 -3.84
CA ALA A 457 -21.52 -5.29 -5.28
C ALA A 457 -22.51 -6.39 -5.71
N ASP A 458 -22.60 -7.49 -4.96
CA ASP A 458 -23.57 -8.58 -5.16
C ASP A 458 -24.94 -8.30 -4.51
N GLY A 459 -25.12 -7.10 -3.93
CA GLY A 459 -26.38 -6.67 -3.33
C GLY A 459 -26.64 -7.25 -1.95
N LYS A 460 -25.60 -7.72 -1.25
CA LYS A 460 -25.73 -8.11 0.17
C LYS A 460 -25.92 -6.87 1.02
N GLU A 461 -26.72 -7.01 2.08
CA GLU A 461 -26.86 -5.96 3.09
C GLU A 461 -25.54 -5.76 3.84
N PRO A 462 -25.16 -4.51 4.18
CA PRO A 462 -23.92 -4.26 4.92
C PRO A 462 -23.97 -4.82 6.34
N GLU A 463 -23.05 -5.73 6.68
CA GLU A 463 -22.99 -6.37 8.00
C GLU A 463 -21.70 -6.04 8.76
N THR A 464 -20.56 -6.05 8.08
CA THR A 464 -19.25 -5.77 8.65
C THR A 464 -18.96 -4.27 8.72
N LYS A 465 -17.98 -3.86 9.54
CA LYS A 465 -17.49 -2.47 9.58
C LYS A 465 -17.14 -1.93 8.19
N LEU A 466 -16.34 -2.67 7.41
CA LEU A 466 -15.88 -2.22 6.10
C LEU A 466 -17.04 -2.02 5.13
N GLU A 467 -18.04 -2.91 5.17
CA GLU A 467 -19.24 -2.79 4.35
C GLU A 467 -20.10 -1.59 4.76
N LYS A 468 -20.30 -1.38 6.07
CA LYS A 468 -21.03 -0.22 6.62
C LYS A 468 -20.35 1.09 6.24
N ASP A 469 -19.03 1.17 6.39
CA ASP A 469 -18.24 2.35 6.05
C ASP A 469 -18.41 2.73 4.58
N VAL A 470 -18.37 1.74 3.67
CA VAL A 470 -18.60 1.95 2.23
C VAL A 470 -20.04 2.39 1.95
N ALA A 471 -21.03 1.69 2.51
CA ALA A 471 -22.43 1.99 2.28
C ALA A 471 -22.82 3.39 2.77
N VAL A 472 -22.22 3.85 3.88
CA VAL A 472 -22.51 5.14 4.49
C VAL A 472 -21.74 6.28 3.83
N ASN A 473 -20.46 6.09 3.48
CA ASN A 473 -19.57 7.20 3.11
C ASN A 473 -19.13 7.21 1.64
N TYR A 474 -19.18 6.07 0.94
CA TYR A 474 -18.62 5.94 -0.41
C TYR A 474 -19.67 5.71 -1.50
N GLY A 475 -20.80 5.11 -1.11
CA GLY A 475 -21.92 4.85 -1.99
C GLY A 475 -21.72 3.66 -2.93
N PRO A 476 -22.69 3.38 -3.82
CA PRO A 476 -22.72 2.18 -4.65
C PRO A 476 -21.65 2.14 -5.75
N GLU A 477 -21.02 3.27 -6.07
CA GLU A 477 -20.02 3.32 -7.13
C GLU A 477 -18.68 2.70 -6.73
N THR A 478 -18.30 2.72 -5.44
CA THR A 478 -17.08 2.04 -4.96
C THR A 478 -17.14 0.51 -5.18
N PRO A 479 -18.20 -0.21 -4.76
CA PRO A 479 -18.31 -1.64 -5.08
C PRO A 479 -18.46 -1.92 -6.58
N ALA A 480 -19.10 -1.03 -7.35
CA ALA A 480 -19.12 -1.14 -8.82
C ALA A 480 -17.72 -0.98 -9.43
N ALA A 481 -16.92 -0.05 -8.90
CA ALA A 481 -15.55 0.20 -9.33
C ALA A 481 -14.65 -1.00 -9.01
N ALA A 482 -14.83 -1.62 -7.86
CA ALA A 482 -14.15 -2.87 -7.53
C ALA A 482 -14.48 -4.01 -8.52
N LYS A 483 -15.74 -4.11 -8.99
CA LYS A 483 -16.11 -5.09 -10.04
C LYS A 483 -15.40 -4.83 -11.36
N VAL A 484 -15.35 -3.56 -11.79
CA VAL A 484 -14.61 -3.15 -13.00
C VAL A 484 -13.11 -3.42 -12.84
N LEU A 485 -12.56 -3.17 -11.64
CA LEU A 485 -11.16 -3.41 -11.35
C LEU A 485 -10.79 -4.88 -11.52
N LEU A 486 -11.62 -5.78 -10.99
CA LEU A 486 -11.41 -7.23 -11.02
C LEU A 486 -11.82 -7.87 -12.35
N SER A 487 -12.63 -7.22 -13.20
CA SER A 487 -12.86 -7.70 -14.58
C SER A 487 -11.61 -7.56 -15.46
N GLN A 488 -10.63 -6.78 -15.00
CA GLN A 488 -9.36 -6.47 -15.65
C GLN A 488 -8.17 -6.79 -14.72
N GLU A 489 -8.26 -7.89 -13.96
CA GLU A 489 -7.19 -8.32 -13.05
C GLU A 489 -5.88 -8.64 -13.80
N GLU A 490 -5.99 -9.22 -15.00
CA GLU A 490 -4.87 -9.65 -15.84
C GLU A 490 -4.01 -8.51 -16.37
N ILE A 491 -4.52 -7.28 -16.36
CA ILE A 491 -3.76 -6.10 -16.76
C ILE A 491 -3.13 -5.38 -15.56
N SER A 492 -3.27 -5.90 -14.33
CA SER A 492 -2.58 -5.37 -13.15
C SER A 492 -1.13 -5.89 -13.10
N PHE A 493 -0.16 -5.01 -13.33
CA PHE A 493 1.26 -5.35 -13.32
C PHE A 493 1.96 -4.67 -12.17
N LYS A 494 2.31 -5.47 -11.16
CA LYS A 494 3.08 -5.02 -9.99
C LYS A 494 4.54 -4.79 -10.35
N ASN A 495 5.19 -3.88 -9.62
CA ASN A 495 6.65 -3.78 -9.64
C ASN A 495 7.26 -5.09 -9.12
N MET A 496 8.02 -5.78 -9.97
CA MET A 496 8.58 -7.09 -9.67
C MET A 496 9.90 -7.02 -8.90
N PHE A 497 10.52 -5.84 -8.80
CA PHE A 497 11.59 -5.60 -7.86
C PHE A 497 11.02 -5.22 -6.49
N THR A 498 10.87 -6.21 -5.62
CA THR A 498 10.46 -6.04 -4.22
C THR A 498 11.64 -6.16 -3.25
N GLY A 499 12.86 -6.11 -3.78
CA GLY A 499 14.09 -6.21 -3.01
C GLY A 499 14.46 -4.91 -2.31
N PRO A 500 15.48 -4.97 -1.44
CA PRO A 500 16.03 -3.77 -0.83
C PRO A 500 16.71 -2.86 -1.84
N THR A 501 16.72 -1.55 -1.58
CA THR A 501 17.40 -0.58 -2.44
C THR A 501 18.86 -0.98 -2.66
N THR A 502 19.27 -1.12 -3.91
CA THR A 502 20.61 -1.60 -4.27
C THR A 502 21.70 -0.56 -3.97
N ALA A 503 22.96 -0.98 -3.96
CA ALA A 503 24.09 -0.08 -3.72
C ALA A 503 24.16 1.04 -4.76
N THR A 504 23.94 0.73 -6.04
CA THR A 504 23.96 1.75 -7.08
C THR A 504 22.74 2.64 -7.03
N MET A 505 21.55 2.11 -6.70
CA MET A 505 20.34 2.92 -6.50
C MET A 505 20.57 4.02 -5.46
N LYS A 506 21.15 3.70 -4.29
CA LYS A 506 21.41 4.68 -3.22
C LYS A 506 22.22 5.90 -3.67
N SER A 507 23.12 5.73 -4.64
CA SER A 507 24.02 6.81 -5.09
C SER A 507 23.61 7.46 -6.42
N LYS A 508 22.79 6.79 -7.24
CA LYS A 508 22.47 7.22 -8.61
C LYS A 508 20.99 7.41 -8.89
N LEU A 509 20.08 6.77 -8.15
CA LEU A 509 18.65 6.73 -8.51
C LEU A 509 18.03 8.13 -8.56
N ASP A 510 18.36 9.02 -7.61
CA ASP A 510 17.88 10.40 -7.61
C ASP A 510 18.29 11.18 -8.89
N TYR A 511 19.51 10.95 -9.38
CA TYR A 511 19.98 11.56 -10.63
C TYR A 511 19.24 10.94 -11.83
N LEU A 512 19.10 9.62 -11.85
CA LEU A 512 18.43 8.89 -12.93
C LEU A 512 16.95 9.28 -13.05
N ASN A 513 16.23 9.40 -11.93
CA ASN A 513 14.85 9.85 -11.89
C ASN A 513 14.70 11.31 -12.38
N LYS A 514 15.68 12.18 -12.07
CA LYS A 514 15.68 13.57 -12.55
C LYS A 514 15.84 13.66 -14.06
N ILE A 515 16.79 12.93 -14.65
CA ILE A 515 16.98 12.95 -16.11
C ILE A 515 15.81 12.29 -16.84
N GLU A 516 15.17 11.28 -16.23
CA GLU A 516 13.97 10.64 -16.75
C GLU A 516 12.79 11.62 -16.79
N ASN A 517 12.46 12.23 -15.64
CA ASN A 517 11.41 13.25 -15.54
C ASN A 517 11.65 14.42 -16.50
N GLN A 518 12.89 14.89 -16.59
CA GLN A 518 13.25 15.97 -17.51
C GLN A 518 13.01 15.56 -18.97
N ALA A 519 13.52 14.40 -19.40
CA ALA A 519 13.39 13.93 -20.77
C ALA A 519 11.92 13.72 -21.18
N PHE A 520 11.13 13.09 -20.31
CA PHE A 520 9.71 12.86 -20.58
C PHE A 520 8.95 14.17 -20.69
N ASN A 521 9.17 15.11 -19.76
CA ASN A 521 8.55 16.43 -19.81
C ASN A 521 8.96 17.21 -21.06
N GLU A 522 10.23 17.21 -21.44
CA GLU A 522 10.69 17.91 -22.65
C GLU A 522 10.05 17.33 -23.93
N ILE A 523 9.85 16.02 -24.01
CA ILE A 523 9.19 15.37 -25.15
C ILE A 523 7.69 15.69 -25.16
N ILE A 524 7.01 15.54 -24.02
CA ILE A 524 5.56 15.80 -23.90
C ILE A 524 5.24 17.25 -24.28
N TYR A 525 5.98 18.21 -23.75
CA TYR A 525 5.82 19.64 -24.05
C TYR A 525 6.37 20.05 -25.42
N GLY A 526 6.91 19.12 -26.21
CA GLY A 526 7.42 19.38 -27.56
C GLY A 526 8.67 20.25 -27.60
N LYS A 527 9.41 20.35 -26.49
CA LYS A 527 10.74 20.98 -26.46
C LYS A 527 11.77 20.14 -27.21
N ASN A 528 11.60 18.81 -27.15
CA ASN A 528 12.42 17.84 -27.86
C ASN A 528 11.53 16.87 -28.68
N PRO A 529 12.02 16.36 -29.83
CA PRO A 529 11.32 15.31 -30.57
C PRO A 529 11.35 13.99 -29.80
N VAL A 530 10.45 13.06 -30.15
CA VAL A 530 10.36 11.73 -29.50
C VAL A 530 11.67 10.93 -29.62
N ASP A 531 12.48 11.16 -30.64
CA ASP A 531 13.78 10.52 -30.81
C ASP A 531 14.80 10.89 -29.72
N ALA A 532 14.58 11.99 -28.98
CA ALA A 532 15.37 12.31 -27.79
C ALA A 532 15.25 11.23 -26.70
N PHE A 533 14.21 10.40 -26.72
CA PHE A 533 14.07 9.24 -25.86
C PHE A 533 15.28 8.29 -25.96
N ASP A 534 15.81 8.05 -27.16
CA ASP A 534 16.95 7.13 -27.32
C ASP A 534 18.22 7.68 -26.65
N THR A 535 18.38 9.01 -26.69
CA THR A 535 19.48 9.70 -25.99
C THR A 535 19.30 9.61 -24.47
N PHE A 536 18.06 9.77 -23.99
CA PHE A 536 17.73 9.54 -22.59
C PHE A 536 18.08 8.10 -22.17
N VAL A 537 17.65 7.09 -22.91
CA VAL A 537 17.93 5.68 -22.59
C VAL A 537 19.44 5.43 -22.49
N GLN A 538 20.22 5.92 -23.46
CA GLN A 538 21.69 5.80 -23.42
C GLN A 538 22.31 6.49 -22.20
N THR A 539 21.81 7.68 -21.85
CA THR A 539 22.26 8.45 -20.68
C THR A 539 21.89 7.75 -19.37
N TRP A 540 20.67 7.22 -19.27
CA TRP A 540 20.19 6.50 -18.09
C TRP A 540 21.02 5.23 -17.85
N LYS A 541 21.22 4.43 -18.90
CA LYS A 541 22.03 3.20 -18.86
C LYS A 541 23.46 3.48 -18.40
N SER A 542 24.15 4.39 -19.09
CA SER A 542 25.54 4.76 -18.77
C SER A 542 25.71 5.52 -17.46
N GLY A 543 24.65 6.21 -16.99
CA GLY A 543 24.62 6.94 -15.72
C GLY A 543 24.54 6.05 -14.48
N GLY A 544 24.39 4.73 -14.64
CA GLY A 544 24.29 3.74 -13.57
C GLY A 544 23.11 2.78 -13.73
N GLY A 545 22.22 3.03 -14.68
CA GLY A 545 21.04 2.20 -14.94
C GLY A 545 21.35 0.75 -15.33
N ASP A 546 22.42 0.51 -16.10
CA ASP A 546 22.83 -0.87 -16.44
C ASP A 546 23.30 -1.63 -15.19
N GLN A 547 24.06 -0.97 -14.32
CA GLN A 547 24.52 -1.56 -13.06
C GLN A 547 23.35 -1.83 -12.12
N ILE A 548 22.38 -0.91 -12.02
CA ILE A 548 21.15 -1.15 -11.25
C ILE A 548 20.36 -2.33 -11.84
N THR A 549 20.24 -2.41 -13.17
CA THR A 549 19.54 -3.52 -13.84
C THR A 549 20.19 -4.86 -13.52
N GLN A 550 21.53 -4.91 -13.50
CA GLN A 550 22.26 -6.09 -13.08
C GLN A 550 21.96 -6.46 -11.62
N GLU A 551 22.10 -5.51 -10.69
CA GLU A 551 21.85 -5.74 -9.25
C GLU A 551 20.41 -6.20 -8.97
N VAL A 552 19.44 -5.61 -9.67
CA VAL A 552 18.02 -5.99 -9.59
C VAL A 552 17.79 -7.41 -10.07
N ASN A 553 18.43 -7.81 -11.17
CA ASN A 553 18.29 -9.18 -11.68
C ASN A 553 19.05 -10.20 -10.82
N GLU A 554 20.21 -9.85 -10.27
CA GLU A 554 20.91 -10.70 -9.29
C GLU A 554 20.04 -10.95 -8.06
N TRP A 555 19.36 -9.93 -7.56
CA TRP A 555 18.36 -10.10 -6.51
C TRP A 555 17.19 -10.97 -6.98
N TYR A 556 16.63 -10.71 -8.17
CA TYR A 556 15.46 -11.43 -8.69
C TYR A 556 15.75 -12.92 -8.84
N ASP A 557 16.91 -13.28 -9.40
CA ASP A 557 17.37 -14.66 -9.52
C ASP A 557 17.57 -15.35 -8.16
N SER A 558 17.88 -14.58 -7.11
CA SER A 558 18.04 -15.11 -5.75
C SER A 558 16.72 -15.47 -5.05
N VAL A 559 15.60 -14.87 -5.49
CA VAL A 559 14.26 -15.06 -4.88
C VAL A 559 13.28 -15.80 -5.78
N LYS A 560 13.53 -15.85 -7.10
CA LYS A 560 12.72 -16.58 -8.07
C LYS A 560 12.88 -18.09 -7.84
N LYS A 561 11.83 -18.73 -7.33
CA LYS A 561 11.76 -20.17 -7.11
C LYS A 561 11.42 -20.94 -8.38
#